data_AF-A0A1H0K7H9-F1
#
_entry.id   AF-A0A1H0K7H9-F1
#
_cell.length_a   1.000
_cell.length_b   1.000
_cell.length_c   1.000
_cell.angle_alpha   90.00
_cell.angle_beta   90.00
_cell.angle_gamma   90.00
#
_symmetry.space_group_name_H-M   'P 1'
#
loop_
_entity.id
_entity.type
_entity.pdbx_description
1 polymer ?
#
loop_
_entity_poly.entity_id
_entity_poly.type
_entity_poly.pdbx_seq_one_letter_code
_entity_poly.pdbx_strand_id
1 'polypeptide(L)'
;MTTSDTAVERLQDICARVLAATREAGRPAGSVELVAVSKTFEAHEIRPVLEAGQRVFGENRVQEAMAKWPALRDSYPDIELHLIGPLQSNKAAEAVALFDVIETVDREKIAAALAKEMARQNRRPRLFVQVDIGEEAQKAGIAPNEAVAFVQHCRDGHGLSIEGLMCIPPVDEAPGPFFALLQTIAGEAGVEKLSMGMSGDFERAIPFGATSVRVGSAIFGTRPRPA
;
A
#
# COMPACT_ATOMS: atom_id res chain seq x y z
N MET A 1 25.06 26.63 -5.15
CA MET A 1 25.03 25.74 -3.97
C MET A 1 23.73 24.97 -4.04
N THR A 2 23.77 23.74 -4.54
CA THR A 2 22.60 22.85 -4.58
C THR A 2 22.37 22.36 -3.15
N THR A 3 21.36 22.90 -2.48
CA THR A 3 20.84 22.31 -1.25
C THR A 3 20.52 20.86 -1.56
N SER A 4 21.17 19.93 -0.86
CA SER A 4 20.82 18.53 -0.89
C SER A 4 19.46 18.42 -0.23
N ASP A 5 18.38 18.39 -1.03
CA ASP A 5 17.03 18.15 -0.49
C ASP A 5 17.06 16.88 0.36
N THR A 6 16.65 17.01 1.61
CA THR A 6 16.57 15.92 2.58
C THR A 6 15.29 15.12 2.37
N ALA A 7 15.23 13.89 2.91
CA ALA A 7 14.00 13.10 2.87
C ALA A 7 12.82 13.79 3.59
N VAL A 8 13.12 14.64 4.58
CA VAL A 8 12.13 15.40 5.34
C VAL A 8 11.54 16.54 4.51
N GLU A 9 12.35 17.30 3.79
CA GLU A 9 11.86 18.36 2.90
C GLU A 9 10.99 17.78 1.78
N ARG A 10 11.43 16.65 1.21
CA ARG A 10 10.64 15.92 0.21
C ARG A 10 9.33 15.34 0.77
N LEU A 11 9.33 14.83 2.01
CA LEU A 11 8.09 14.42 2.68
C LEU A 11 7.11 15.59 2.79
N GLN A 12 7.58 16.77 3.22
CA GLN A 12 6.76 17.95 3.39
C GLN A 12 6.15 18.42 2.05
N ASP A 13 6.93 18.39 0.97
CA ASP A 13 6.42 18.66 -0.39
C ASP A 13 5.31 17.68 -0.78
N ILE A 14 5.54 16.38 -0.60
CA ILE A 14 4.53 15.36 -0.94
C ILE A 14 3.26 15.51 -0.10
N CYS A 15 3.38 15.76 1.21
CA CYS A 15 2.23 16.06 2.06
C CYS A 15 1.43 17.28 1.55
N ALA A 16 2.12 18.35 1.15
CA ALA A 16 1.48 19.54 0.60
C ALA A 16 0.76 19.26 -0.73
N ARG A 17 1.37 18.46 -1.61
CA ARG A 17 0.77 18.06 -2.90
C ARG A 17 -0.43 17.14 -2.73
N VAL A 18 -0.37 16.17 -1.81
CA VAL A 18 -1.53 15.33 -1.46
C VAL A 18 -2.68 16.19 -0.93
N LEU A 19 -2.39 17.14 -0.03
CA LEU A 19 -3.40 18.06 0.49
C LEU A 19 -4.00 18.96 -0.61
N ALA A 20 -3.17 19.48 -1.52
CA ALA A 20 -3.61 20.30 -2.64
C ALA A 20 -4.53 19.51 -3.59
N ALA A 21 -4.11 18.34 -4.04
CA ALA A 21 -4.90 17.47 -4.90
C ALA A 21 -6.22 17.01 -4.23
N THR A 22 -6.19 16.75 -2.92
CA THR A 22 -7.39 16.40 -2.14
C THR A 22 -8.39 17.55 -2.13
N ARG A 23 -7.91 18.79 -1.90
CA ARG A 23 -8.74 20.00 -1.92
C ARG A 23 -9.30 20.27 -3.32
N GLU A 24 -8.49 20.15 -4.36
CA GLU A 24 -8.91 20.35 -5.76
C GLU A 24 -9.96 19.32 -6.20
N ALA A 25 -9.85 18.08 -5.71
CA ALA A 25 -10.87 17.05 -5.91
C ALA A 25 -12.16 17.27 -5.09
N GLY A 26 -12.25 18.34 -4.29
CA GLY A 26 -13.41 18.63 -3.44
C GLY A 26 -13.61 17.63 -2.30
N ARG A 27 -12.55 16.94 -1.87
CA ARG A 27 -12.60 15.89 -0.84
C ARG A 27 -12.21 16.42 0.54
N PRO A 28 -12.70 15.81 1.65
CA PRO A 28 -12.34 16.23 3.00
C PRO A 28 -10.83 16.11 3.27
N ALA A 29 -10.28 17.04 4.04
CA ALA A 29 -8.90 16.95 4.53
C ALA A 29 -8.72 15.65 5.35
N GLY A 30 -7.61 14.95 5.12
CA GLY A 30 -7.34 13.66 5.76
C GLY A 30 -8.07 12.46 5.14
N SER A 31 -8.85 12.64 4.07
CA SER A 31 -9.50 11.52 3.35
C SER A 31 -8.56 10.69 2.47
N VAL A 32 -7.31 11.15 2.32
CA VAL A 32 -6.25 10.47 1.58
C VAL A 32 -5.04 10.31 2.50
N GLU A 33 -4.66 9.07 2.75
CA GLU A 33 -3.50 8.71 3.57
C GLU A 33 -2.24 8.58 2.71
N LEU A 34 -1.14 9.18 3.17
CA LEU A 34 0.16 9.01 2.55
C LEU A 34 0.87 7.80 3.16
N VAL A 35 1.10 6.76 2.36
CA VAL A 35 1.92 5.61 2.71
C VAL A 35 3.34 5.85 2.20
N ALA A 36 4.28 6.10 3.11
CA ALA A 36 5.68 6.33 2.77
C ALA A 36 6.39 4.99 2.46
N VAL A 37 6.73 4.75 1.19
CA VAL A 37 7.33 3.49 0.75
C VAL A 37 8.84 3.52 0.98
N SER A 38 9.29 2.81 2.00
CA SER A 38 10.69 2.81 2.47
C SER A 38 11.45 1.54 2.10
N LYS A 39 10.92 0.75 1.16
CA LYS A 39 11.64 -0.42 0.63
C LYS A 39 13.04 -0.04 0.22
N THR A 40 13.95 -0.98 0.37
CA THR A 40 15.39 -0.82 0.31
C THR A 40 15.97 0.00 1.45
N PHE A 41 15.41 1.14 1.89
CA PHE A 41 16.04 2.04 2.89
C PHE A 41 16.24 1.42 4.28
N GLU A 42 17.41 1.65 4.90
CA GLU A 42 17.77 1.15 6.23
C GLU A 42 17.14 1.99 7.34
N ALA A 43 17.10 1.45 8.57
CA ALA A 43 16.50 2.12 9.72
C ALA A 43 17.01 3.54 9.98
N HIS A 44 18.31 3.81 9.74
CA HIS A 44 18.89 5.15 9.93
C HIS A 44 18.43 6.16 8.87
N GLU A 45 18.04 5.70 7.68
CA GLU A 45 17.49 6.54 6.60
C GLU A 45 15.99 6.80 6.80
N ILE A 46 15.29 5.89 7.47
CA ILE A 46 13.86 6.02 7.80
C ILE A 46 13.65 6.93 9.03
N ARG A 47 14.59 6.91 9.98
CA ARG A 47 14.46 7.64 11.26
C ARG A 47 14.16 9.14 11.11
N PRO A 48 14.79 9.91 10.21
CA PRO A 48 14.43 11.33 10.03
C PRO A 48 12.98 11.54 9.58
N VAL A 49 12.42 10.63 8.78
CA VAL A 49 11.03 10.68 8.31
C VAL A 49 10.05 10.36 9.45
N LEU A 50 10.42 9.44 10.35
CA LEU A 50 9.71 9.18 11.60
C LEU A 50 9.75 10.39 12.55
N GLU A 51 10.91 11.01 12.73
CA GLU A 51 11.08 12.21 13.56
C GLU A 51 10.27 13.40 13.03
N ALA A 52 10.10 13.48 11.71
CA ALA A 52 9.24 14.46 11.04
C ALA A 52 7.72 14.17 11.18
N GLY A 53 7.33 13.10 11.86
CA GLY A 53 5.93 12.79 12.20
C GLY A 53 5.23 11.78 11.27
N GLN A 54 5.89 11.28 10.23
CA GLN A 54 5.30 10.21 9.41
C GLN A 54 5.15 8.93 10.24
N ARG A 55 4.01 8.24 10.13
CA ARG A 55 3.73 6.99 10.84
C ARG A 55 3.29 5.84 9.96
N VAL A 56 2.78 6.12 8.76
CA VAL A 56 2.29 5.10 7.84
C VAL A 56 3.37 4.78 6.80
N PHE A 57 3.81 3.52 6.75
CA PHE A 57 4.90 3.09 5.88
C PHE A 57 4.55 1.84 5.08
N GLY A 58 5.14 1.72 3.88
CA GLY A 58 4.96 0.58 2.99
C GLY A 58 6.25 -0.17 2.72
N GLU A 59 6.19 -1.50 2.80
CA GLU A 59 7.29 -2.40 2.44
C GLU A 59 6.89 -3.43 1.39
N ASN A 60 7.84 -3.79 0.53
CA ASN A 60 7.60 -4.77 -0.52
C ASN A 60 7.94 -6.21 -0.09
N ARG A 61 8.76 -6.41 0.93
CA ARG A 61 9.32 -7.72 1.30
C ARG A 61 9.24 -7.93 2.81
N VAL A 62 8.62 -9.04 3.22
CA VAL A 62 8.47 -9.42 4.63
C VAL A 62 9.82 -9.51 5.33
N GLN A 63 10.82 -10.14 4.69
CA GLN A 63 12.14 -10.35 5.28
C GLN A 63 12.89 -9.03 5.51
N GLU A 64 12.82 -8.12 4.54
CA GLU A 64 13.41 -6.78 4.68
C GLU A 64 12.73 -6.04 5.83
N ALA A 65 11.40 -6.14 5.90
CA ALA A 65 10.65 -5.48 6.95
C ALA A 65 11.00 -6.01 8.35
N MET A 66 11.12 -7.33 8.50
CA MET A 66 11.52 -7.97 9.76
C MET A 66 12.90 -7.54 10.24
N ALA A 67 13.82 -7.21 9.33
CA ALA A 67 15.18 -6.82 9.67
C ALA A 67 15.25 -5.43 10.33
N LYS A 68 14.28 -4.53 10.07
CA LYS A 68 14.37 -3.12 10.49
C LYS A 68 13.19 -2.62 11.33
N TRP A 69 11.97 -3.05 11.05
CA TRP A 69 10.78 -2.48 11.69
C TRP A 69 10.57 -2.81 13.17
N PRO A 70 10.91 -4.00 13.68
CA PRO A 70 10.76 -4.29 15.11
C PRO A 70 11.49 -3.28 16.00
N ALA A 71 12.77 -3.00 15.71
CA ALA A 71 13.56 -2.04 16.47
C ALA A 71 13.07 -0.58 16.30
N LEU A 72 12.52 -0.23 15.13
CA LEU A 72 11.90 1.08 14.93
C LEU A 72 10.62 1.22 15.76
N ARG A 73 9.79 0.17 15.84
CA ARG A 73 8.56 0.16 16.64
C ARG A 73 8.80 0.28 18.13
N ASP A 74 9.92 -0.23 18.64
CA ASP A 74 10.30 -0.02 20.05
C ASP A 74 10.44 1.48 20.39
N SER A 75 10.85 2.30 19.41
CA SER A 75 10.98 3.76 19.56
C SER A 75 9.72 4.54 19.12
N TYR A 76 8.93 3.97 18.21
CA TYR A 76 7.78 4.61 17.57
C TYR A 76 6.59 3.63 17.55
N PRO A 77 5.88 3.46 18.67
CA PRO A 77 4.87 2.40 18.83
C PRO A 77 3.59 2.64 18.01
N ASP A 78 3.41 3.84 17.47
CA ASP A 78 2.28 4.27 16.64
C ASP A 78 2.55 4.12 15.13
N ILE A 79 3.63 3.43 14.74
CA ILE A 79 3.87 3.07 13.34
C ILE A 79 2.77 2.14 12.83
N GLU A 80 2.24 2.47 11.67
CA GLU A 80 1.41 1.60 10.86
C GLU A 80 2.21 1.08 9.65
N LEU A 81 2.29 -0.24 9.49
CA LEU A 81 3.09 -0.87 8.45
C LEU A 81 2.24 -1.67 7.46
N HIS A 82 2.39 -1.33 6.19
CA HIS A 82 1.68 -1.91 5.06
C HIS A 82 2.61 -2.85 4.28
N LEU A 83 2.16 -4.08 4.03
CA LEU A 83 2.76 -4.96 3.03
C LEU A 83 2.14 -4.64 1.67
N ILE A 84 2.94 -4.10 0.77
CA ILE A 84 2.51 -3.64 -0.57
C ILE A 84 3.22 -4.38 -1.71
N GLY A 85 3.99 -5.44 -1.38
CA GLY A 85 4.63 -6.33 -2.34
C GLY A 85 4.14 -7.77 -2.20
N PRO A 86 4.35 -8.61 -3.22
CA PRO A 86 3.74 -9.93 -3.31
C PRO A 86 4.08 -10.80 -2.10
N LEU A 87 3.06 -11.44 -1.53
CA LEU A 87 3.22 -12.34 -0.40
C LEU A 87 3.40 -13.79 -0.86
N GLN A 88 4.43 -14.45 -0.32
CA GLN A 88 4.59 -15.89 -0.44
C GLN A 88 3.83 -16.58 0.69
N SER A 89 3.14 -17.69 0.40
CA SER A 89 2.28 -18.36 1.39
C SER A 89 3.07 -18.88 2.61
N ASN A 90 4.33 -19.27 2.43
CA ASN A 90 5.22 -19.67 3.52
C ASN A 90 5.72 -18.49 4.37
N LYS A 91 5.39 -17.25 4.01
CA LYS A 91 5.67 -16.01 4.75
C LYS A 91 4.43 -15.37 5.34
N ALA A 92 3.26 -16.01 5.22
CA ALA A 92 2.01 -15.50 5.77
C ALA A 92 2.06 -15.37 7.30
N ALA A 93 2.75 -16.31 7.98
CA ALA A 93 2.88 -16.28 9.44
C ALA A 93 3.64 -15.02 9.89
N GLU A 94 4.79 -14.76 9.29
CA GLU A 94 5.59 -13.56 9.58
C GLU A 94 4.88 -12.28 9.14
N ALA A 95 4.15 -12.30 8.01
CA ALA A 95 3.40 -11.15 7.56
C ALA A 95 2.30 -10.76 8.57
N VAL A 96 1.50 -11.72 9.02
CA VAL A 96 0.46 -11.51 10.06
C VAL A 96 1.06 -11.06 11.40
N ALA A 97 2.27 -11.54 11.72
CA ALA A 97 2.96 -11.19 12.95
C ALA A 97 3.61 -9.79 12.93
N LEU A 98 3.83 -9.19 11.76
CA LEU A 98 4.55 -7.91 11.63
C LEU A 98 3.67 -6.76 11.15
N PHE A 99 2.89 -6.98 10.09
CA PHE A 99 2.17 -5.90 9.40
C PHE A 99 0.82 -5.59 10.04
N ASP A 100 0.37 -4.35 9.87
CA ASP A 100 -0.96 -3.90 10.29
C ASP A 100 -1.93 -3.89 9.11
N VAL A 101 -1.40 -3.70 7.89
CA VAL A 101 -2.14 -3.77 6.64
C VAL A 101 -1.42 -4.67 5.64
N ILE A 102 -2.16 -5.52 4.94
CA ILE A 102 -1.65 -6.36 3.85
C ILE A 102 -2.46 -6.04 2.61
N GLU A 103 -1.84 -5.38 1.64
CA GLU A 103 -2.53 -4.86 0.46
C GLU A 103 -2.49 -5.78 -0.76
N THR A 104 -1.88 -6.97 -0.60
CA THR A 104 -1.50 -7.84 -1.72
C THR A 104 -2.18 -9.21 -1.66
N VAL A 105 -3.45 -9.26 -1.28
CA VAL A 105 -4.23 -10.50 -1.41
C VAL A 105 -4.59 -10.66 -2.88
N ASP A 106 -3.83 -11.49 -3.59
CA ASP A 106 -3.82 -11.57 -5.05
C ASP A 106 -4.28 -12.92 -5.62
N ARG A 107 -4.54 -13.92 -4.76
CA ARG A 107 -4.97 -15.27 -5.13
C ARG A 107 -5.49 -16.05 -3.92
N GLU A 108 -6.29 -17.08 -4.19
CA GLU A 108 -6.90 -17.95 -3.17
C GLU A 108 -5.89 -18.53 -2.17
N LYS A 109 -4.73 -18.96 -2.67
CA LYS A 109 -3.69 -19.56 -1.82
C LYS A 109 -3.19 -18.59 -0.74
N ILE A 110 -3.19 -17.28 -0.99
CA ILE A 110 -2.79 -16.27 0.00
C ILE A 110 -3.93 -15.93 0.94
N ALA A 111 -5.17 -15.81 0.44
CA ALA A 111 -6.34 -15.63 1.28
C ALA A 111 -6.45 -16.75 2.34
N ALA A 112 -6.38 -18.02 1.91
CA ALA A 112 -6.42 -19.17 2.80
C ALA A 112 -5.26 -19.19 3.83
N ALA A 113 -4.05 -18.83 3.40
CA ALA A 113 -2.88 -18.80 4.28
C ALA A 113 -3.00 -17.69 5.34
N LEU A 114 -3.47 -16.50 4.95
CA LEU A 114 -3.71 -15.39 5.87
C LEU A 114 -4.80 -15.73 6.87
N ALA A 115 -5.94 -16.29 6.42
CA ALA A 115 -7.03 -16.68 7.32
C ALA A 115 -6.57 -17.66 8.40
N LYS A 116 -5.81 -18.69 8.01
CA LYS A 116 -5.22 -19.65 8.95
C LYS A 116 -4.30 -18.98 9.96
N GLU A 117 -3.40 -18.10 9.52
CA GLU A 117 -2.42 -17.45 10.39
C GLU A 117 -3.04 -16.39 11.29
N MET A 118 -4.01 -15.63 10.79
CA MET A 118 -4.83 -14.70 11.57
C MET A 118 -5.55 -15.43 12.70
N ALA A 119 -6.20 -16.55 12.40
CA ALA A 119 -6.84 -17.38 13.42
C ALA A 119 -5.83 -17.91 14.44
N ARG A 120 -4.70 -18.47 13.99
CA ARG A 120 -3.66 -19.04 14.85
C ARG A 120 -3.03 -18.01 15.79
N GLN A 121 -2.82 -16.79 15.33
CA GLN A 121 -2.10 -15.74 16.07
C GLN A 121 -3.03 -14.77 16.80
N ASN A 122 -4.35 -14.90 16.63
CA ASN A 122 -5.35 -13.93 17.09
C ASN A 122 -5.04 -12.49 16.67
N ARG A 123 -4.53 -12.31 15.44
CA ARG A 123 -4.26 -11.01 14.83
C ARG A 123 -5.19 -10.80 13.63
N ARG A 124 -5.53 -9.55 13.37
CA ARG A 124 -6.43 -9.16 12.27
C ARG A 124 -5.85 -7.93 11.54
N PRO A 125 -4.75 -8.08 10.78
CA PRO A 125 -4.31 -7.00 9.90
C PRO A 125 -5.43 -6.66 8.91
N ARG A 126 -5.51 -5.39 8.53
CA ARG A 126 -6.44 -4.90 7.52
C ARG A 126 -6.01 -5.42 6.15
N LEU A 127 -6.96 -5.80 5.30
CA LEU A 127 -6.67 -6.50 4.05
C LEU A 127 -7.22 -5.74 2.85
N PHE A 128 -6.41 -5.69 1.79
CA PHE A 128 -6.86 -5.29 0.46
C PHE A 128 -6.67 -6.43 -0.52
N VAL A 129 -7.59 -6.52 -1.48
CA VAL A 129 -7.43 -7.38 -2.66
C VAL A 129 -6.66 -6.60 -3.72
N GLN A 130 -5.59 -7.21 -4.25
CA GLN A 130 -4.85 -6.65 -5.37
C GLN A 130 -5.53 -7.06 -6.68
N VAL A 131 -5.92 -6.07 -7.47
CA VAL A 131 -6.51 -6.26 -8.80
C VAL A 131 -5.43 -6.03 -9.85
N ASP A 132 -5.26 -7.00 -10.76
CA ASP A 132 -4.45 -6.83 -11.96
C ASP A 132 -5.25 -6.01 -12.98
N ILE A 133 -5.33 -4.71 -12.71
CA ILE A 133 -6.26 -3.79 -13.36
C ILE A 133 -6.01 -3.65 -14.88
N GLY A 134 -4.81 -3.98 -15.34
CA GLY A 134 -4.40 -3.95 -16.74
C GLY A 134 -4.29 -5.33 -17.40
N GLU A 135 -4.63 -6.41 -16.69
CA GLU A 135 -4.55 -7.80 -17.18
C GLU A 135 -3.18 -8.14 -17.81
N GLU A 136 -2.11 -7.72 -17.13
CA GLU A 136 -0.74 -7.94 -17.56
C GLU A 136 -0.25 -9.33 -17.13
N ALA A 137 -0.02 -10.23 -18.08
CA ALA A 137 0.36 -11.63 -17.80
C ALA A 137 1.53 -11.83 -16.81
N GLN A 138 2.42 -10.84 -16.68
CA GLN A 138 3.56 -10.81 -15.76
C GLN A 138 3.24 -10.30 -14.34
N LYS A 139 2.08 -9.67 -14.12
CA LYS A 139 1.70 -9.06 -12.86
C LYS A 139 0.88 -10.02 -12.01
N ALA A 140 0.97 -9.81 -10.69
CA ALA A 140 0.11 -10.49 -9.74
C ALA A 140 -1.16 -9.66 -9.53
N GLY A 141 -2.26 -10.35 -9.26
CA GLY A 141 -3.55 -9.74 -8.95
C GLY A 141 -4.69 -10.61 -9.47
N ILE A 142 -5.89 -10.31 -8.98
CA ILE A 142 -7.13 -10.89 -9.48
C ILE A 142 -7.55 -10.12 -10.73
N ALA A 143 -8.06 -10.83 -11.74
CA ALA A 143 -8.58 -10.18 -12.94
C ALA A 143 -9.73 -9.22 -12.58
N PRO A 144 -9.89 -8.08 -13.29
CA PRO A 144 -10.91 -7.08 -12.94
C PRO A 144 -12.33 -7.64 -12.87
N ASN A 145 -12.68 -8.54 -13.79
CA ASN A 145 -13.98 -9.22 -13.85
C ASN A 145 -14.20 -10.29 -12.77
N GLU A 146 -13.15 -10.73 -12.09
CA GLU A 146 -13.22 -11.73 -11.00
C GLU A 146 -13.12 -11.07 -9.61
N ALA A 147 -12.69 -9.81 -9.53
CA ALA A 147 -12.36 -9.14 -8.28
C ALA A 147 -13.56 -9.07 -7.30
N VAL A 148 -14.76 -8.76 -7.79
CA VAL A 148 -15.98 -8.71 -6.95
C VAL A 148 -16.27 -10.07 -6.31
N ALA A 149 -16.26 -11.13 -7.12
CA ALA A 149 -16.48 -12.49 -6.65
C ALA A 149 -15.38 -12.95 -5.68
N PHE A 150 -14.14 -12.56 -5.93
CA PHE A 150 -13.02 -12.91 -5.06
C PHE A 150 -13.09 -12.20 -3.69
N VAL A 151 -13.53 -10.94 -3.63
CA VAL A 151 -13.79 -10.24 -2.36
C VAL A 151 -14.87 -10.96 -1.55
N GLN A 152 -15.96 -11.38 -2.19
CA GLN A 152 -17.02 -12.16 -1.56
C GLN A 152 -16.49 -13.51 -1.05
N HIS A 153 -15.72 -14.22 -1.88
CA HIS A 153 -15.09 -15.49 -1.50
C HIS A 153 -14.15 -15.35 -0.29
N CYS A 154 -13.36 -14.25 -0.21
CA CYS A 154 -12.53 -13.97 0.96
C CYS A 154 -13.37 -13.80 2.23
N ARG A 155 -14.51 -13.10 2.15
CA ARG A 155 -15.41 -12.86 3.28
C ARG A 155 -16.12 -14.14 3.71
N ASP A 156 -16.78 -14.81 2.78
CA ASP A 156 -17.68 -15.94 3.07
C ASP A 156 -16.93 -17.26 3.26
N GLY A 157 -15.91 -17.50 2.43
CA GLY A 157 -15.12 -18.73 2.44
C GLY A 157 -14.04 -18.77 3.52
N HIS A 158 -13.45 -17.61 3.84
CA HIS A 158 -12.31 -17.52 4.77
C HIS A 158 -12.57 -16.68 6.02
N GLY A 159 -13.70 -16.00 6.11
CA GLY A 159 -14.00 -15.09 7.23
C GLY A 159 -13.09 -13.86 7.26
N LEU A 160 -12.50 -13.47 6.12
CA LEU A 160 -11.60 -12.33 6.04
C LEU A 160 -12.38 -11.02 5.86
N SER A 161 -12.02 -10.00 6.62
CA SER A 161 -12.52 -8.64 6.43
C SER A 161 -11.66 -7.91 5.40
N ILE A 162 -12.16 -7.85 4.16
CA ILE A 162 -11.55 -7.03 3.10
C ILE A 162 -12.06 -5.58 3.22
N GLU A 163 -11.14 -4.64 3.45
CA GLU A 163 -11.41 -3.22 3.63
C GLU A 163 -11.39 -2.44 2.30
N GLY A 164 -10.60 -2.91 1.33
CA GLY A 164 -10.38 -2.18 0.09
C GLY A 164 -9.80 -2.98 -1.07
N LEU A 165 -9.60 -2.27 -2.17
CA LEU A 165 -8.88 -2.75 -3.35
C LEU A 165 -7.58 -1.97 -3.55
N MET A 166 -6.59 -2.66 -4.10
CA MET A 166 -5.29 -2.10 -4.47
C MET A 166 -5.01 -2.38 -5.94
N CYS A 167 -4.43 -1.43 -6.67
CA CYS A 167 -3.91 -1.70 -8.01
C CYS A 167 -2.58 -0.99 -8.28
N ILE A 168 -1.88 -1.50 -9.30
CA ILE A 168 -0.72 -0.87 -9.92
C ILE A 168 -0.96 -0.86 -11.44
N PRO A 169 -1.36 0.30 -12.02
CA PRO A 169 -1.58 0.42 -13.46
C PRO A 169 -0.33 0.02 -14.29
N PRO A 170 -0.51 -0.33 -15.58
CA PRO A 170 0.59 -0.42 -16.53
C PRO A 170 1.41 0.88 -16.58
N VAL A 171 2.74 0.76 -16.66
CA VAL A 171 3.67 1.91 -16.55
C VAL A 171 3.57 2.85 -17.74
N ASP A 172 3.33 2.31 -18.94
CA ASP A 172 3.37 3.04 -20.20
C ASP A 172 1.99 3.53 -20.67
N GLU A 173 0.97 3.42 -19.80
CA GLU A 173 -0.40 3.80 -20.12
C GLU A 173 -0.91 4.91 -19.21
N ALA A 174 -1.96 5.60 -19.66
CA ALA A 174 -2.62 6.60 -18.83
C ALA A 174 -3.31 5.90 -17.63
N PRO A 175 -3.00 6.26 -16.37
CA PRO A 175 -3.53 5.56 -15.20
C PRO A 175 -5.01 5.86 -14.90
N GLY A 176 -5.58 6.93 -15.47
CA GLY A 176 -6.94 7.39 -15.18
C GLY A 176 -8.04 6.34 -15.41
N PRO A 177 -8.13 5.71 -16.60
CA PRO A 177 -9.08 4.63 -16.85
C PRO A 177 -8.98 3.47 -15.86
N PHE A 178 -7.77 3.09 -15.45
CA PHE A 178 -7.55 2.02 -14.47
C PHE A 178 -8.04 2.40 -13.07
N PHE A 179 -7.81 3.65 -12.65
CA PHE A 179 -8.33 4.14 -11.37
C PHE A 179 -9.86 4.22 -11.35
N ALA A 180 -10.48 4.68 -12.45
CA ALA A 180 -11.93 4.68 -12.60
C ALA A 180 -12.51 3.26 -12.55
N LEU A 181 -11.86 2.30 -13.22
CA LEU A 181 -12.27 0.89 -13.19
C LEU A 181 -12.17 0.32 -11.77
N LEU A 182 -11.08 0.58 -11.06
CA LEU A 182 -10.92 0.11 -9.68
C LEU A 182 -12.00 0.68 -8.75
N GLN A 183 -12.36 1.96 -8.93
CA GLN A 183 -13.43 2.60 -8.17
C GLN A 183 -14.80 1.93 -8.41
N THR A 184 -15.13 1.61 -9.67
CA THR A 184 -16.36 0.88 -10.02
C THR A 184 -16.39 -0.49 -9.36
N ILE A 185 -15.31 -1.26 -9.48
CA ILE A 185 -15.20 -2.61 -8.87
C ILE A 185 -15.33 -2.52 -7.34
N ALA A 186 -14.74 -1.51 -6.70
CA ALA A 186 -14.86 -1.31 -5.25
C ALA A 186 -16.31 -1.05 -4.83
N GLY A 187 -17.04 -0.24 -5.59
CA GLY A 187 -18.47 0.00 -5.37
C GLY A 187 -19.30 -1.28 -5.48
N GLU A 188 -19.05 -2.09 -6.51
CA GLU A 188 -19.74 -3.38 -6.71
C GLU A 188 -19.38 -4.42 -5.65
N ALA A 189 -18.13 -4.44 -5.18
CA ALA A 189 -17.66 -5.33 -4.12
C ALA A 189 -18.07 -4.88 -2.70
N GLY A 190 -18.61 -3.67 -2.55
CA GLY A 190 -18.95 -3.08 -1.27
C GLY A 190 -17.72 -2.92 -0.38
N VAL A 191 -16.65 -2.31 -0.91
CA VAL A 191 -15.45 -1.89 -0.17
C VAL A 191 -15.21 -0.40 -0.36
N GLU A 192 -14.67 0.26 0.65
CA GLU A 192 -14.57 1.72 0.67
C GLU A 192 -13.16 2.24 0.40
N LYS A 193 -12.13 1.42 0.65
CA LYS A 193 -10.74 1.85 0.51
C LYS A 193 -10.18 1.51 -0.86
N LEU A 194 -9.44 2.48 -1.41
CA LEU A 194 -8.77 2.40 -2.69
C LEU A 194 -7.30 2.78 -2.51
N SER A 195 -6.43 1.78 -2.50
CA SER A 195 -4.99 1.98 -2.48
C SER A 195 -4.49 2.07 -3.93
N MET A 196 -4.32 3.28 -4.44
CA MET A 196 -3.90 3.52 -5.82
C MET A 196 -3.24 4.88 -5.95
N GLY A 197 -2.29 4.99 -6.89
CA GLY A 197 -1.42 6.17 -7.02
C GLY A 197 -0.09 5.99 -6.29
N MET A 198 0.98 6.27 -7.01
CA MET A 198 2.38 6.21 -6.60
C MET A 198 3.07 7.55 -6.93
N SER A 199 4.40 7.62 -6.76
CA SER A 199 5.18 8.86 -6.96
C SER A 199 4.87 9.63 -8.27
N GLY A 200 4.51 8.93 -9.35
CA GLY A 200 4.28 9.54 -10.67
C GLY A 200 2.83 9.90 -10.99
N ASP A 201 1.86 9.44 -10.20
CA ASP A 201 0.44 9.50 -10.57
C ASP A 201 -0.52 9.65 -9.38
N PHE A 202 -0.04 9.84 -8.14
CA PHE A 202 -0.89 10.01 -6.97
C PHE A 202 -1.85 11.21 -7.09
N GLU A 203 -1.41 12.34 -7.65
CA GLU A 203 -2.25 13.51 -7.89
C GLU A 203 -3.41 13.20 -8.85
N ARG A 204 -3.19 12.26 -9.79
CA ARG A 204 -4.23 11.76 -10.69
C ARG A 204 -5.13 10.74 -10.01
N ALA A 205 -4.62 9.94 -9.07
CA ALA A 205 -5.40 8.92 -8.36
C ALA A 205 -6.43 9.52 -7.38
N ILE A 206 -6.08 10.63 -6.73
CA ILE A 206 -6.92 11.31 -5.73
C ILE A 206 -8.32 11.70 -6.25
N PRO A 207 -8.49 12.35 -7.43
CA PRO A 207 -9.82 12.65 -7.96
C PRO A 207 -10.62 11.40 -8.36
N PHE A 208 -9.98 10.26 -8.61
CA PHE A 208 -10.65 8.96 -8.83
C PHE A 208 -10.99 8.22 -7.52
N GLY A 209 -10.83 8.87 -6.36
CA GLY A 209 -11.28 8.33 -5.08
C GLY A 209 -10.23 7.57 -4.28
N ALA A 210 -8.93 7.64 -4.64
CA ALA A 210 -7.87 7.01 -3.85
C ALA A 210 -7.99 7.40 -2.35
N THR A 211 -8.00 6.43 -1.45
CA THR A 211 -8.02 6.65 0.00
C THR A 211 -6.64 6.54 0.62
N SER A 212 -5.71 5.89 -0.08
CA SER A 212 -4.29 5.88 0.25
C SER A 212 -3.44 5.95 -1.02
N VAL A 213 -2.31 6.65 -0.94
CA VAL A 213 -1.32 6.80 -2.02
C VAL A 213 0.05 6.34 -1.54
N ARG A 214 0.81 5.64 -2.40
CA ARG A 214 2.05 4.95 -2.02
C ARG A 214 3.27 5.63 -2.63
N VAL A 215 3.93 6.51 -1.90
CA VAL A 215 5.02 7.35 -2.42
C VAL A 215 6.36 6.93 -1.83
N GLY A 216 7.33 6.60 -2.69
CA GLY A 216 8.65 6.11 -2.27
C GLY A 216 9.79 7.00 -2.74
N SER A 217 10.15 6.87 -4.01
CA SER A 217 11.27 7.60 -4.63
C SER A 217 11.18 9.11 -4.48
N ALA A 218 9.97 9.67 -4.47
CA ALA A 218 9.79 11.11 -4.29
C ALA A 218 10.04 11.56 -2.85
N ILE A 219 10.08 10.65 -1.86
CA ILE A 219 10.42 10.96 -0.45
C ILE A 219 11.87 10.58 -0.17
N PHE A 220 12.27 9.34 -0.44
CA PHE A 220 13.57 8.82 -0.04
C PHE A 220 14.67 8.99 -1.12
N GLY A 221 14.30 9.42 -2.33
CA GLY A 221 15.20 9.46 -3.48
C GLY A 221 15.35 8.10 -4.16
N THR A 222 16.23 8.02 -5.15
CA THR A 222 16.61 6.75 -5.78
C THR A 222 17.83 6.18 -5.08
N ARG A 223 17.80 4.90 -4.71
CA ARG A 223 19.04 4.21 -4.34
C ARG A 223 19.87 3.96 -5.60
N PRO A 224 21.18 4.24 -5.60
CA PRO A 224 22.05 3.71 -6.62
C PRO A 224 21.97 2.17 -6.56
N ARG A 225 21.77 1.53 -7.71
CA ARG A 225 21.94 0.07 -7.81
C ARG A 225 23.37 -0.23 -7.33
N PRO A 226 23.59 -1.28 -6.52
CA PRO A 226 24.94 -1.78 -6.30
C PRO A 226 25.57 -2.00 -7.69
N ALA A 227 26.80 -1.51 -7.86
CA ALA A 227 27.59 -1.79 -9.05
C ALA A 227 27.77 -3.32 -9.24
#